data_AF-A0A2T1CPE4-F1
#
_entry.id   AF-A0A2T1CPE4-F1
#
_cell.length_a   1.000
_cell.length_b   1.000
_cell.length_c   1.000
_cell.angle_alpha   90.00
_cell.angle_beta   90.00
_cell.angle_gamma   90.00
#
_symmetry.space_group_name_H-M   'P 1'
#
loop_
_entity.id
_entity.type
_entity.pdbx_description
1 polymer ?
#
loop_
_entity_poly.entity_id
_entity_poly.type
_entity_poly.pdbx_seq_one_letter_code
_entity_poly.pdbx_strand_id
1 'polypeptide(L)'
;LPTLARGSARSTHSIDLYQLVAQQSHLVHSFGGHPMAMGLSLPVENIPMFTEAIDRQLREQESQSGIAIGAVLQVDLTITVADLGKELFRELKLLEPYGMGNPVPKLLIQNCWFKNASNRNIQDWKGQKIRYIKTEFELWDESVQQGFPGVWWEHYRDELPLGRCDAIVELDFNTYKKRYEARLIALRSVGAQAISVNATIDWIVDRRGEQEPFAVSETALRVTRCPTNWSDLLAWVRQVQPGQQLVLDYSLPLIEPPQDVWQRLIGIAKYLSRTEKQATRTQLQEKLGIGDRPLQFGFRALQQLGFHITSSEAGFQMNWQAIDEAEPQNGMGNEAIGQFLSVVQEEQFQRRYFYEVPLPMVCSVVMGNGNG
;
A
#
# COMPACT_ATOMS: atom_id res chain seq x y z
N LEU A 1 45.25 -23.83 21.35
CA LEU A 1 43.91 -23.66 20.74
C LEU A 1 44.11 -22.95 19.41
N PRO A 2 43.43 -23.36 18.33
CA PRO A 2 43.52 -22.68 17.04
C PRO A 2 43.08 -21.21 17.19
N THR A 3 43.69 -20.32 16.43
CA THR A 3 43.30 -18.90 16.41
C THR A 3 41.93 -18.78 15.74
N LEU A 4 40.95 -18.26 16.47
CA LEU A 4 39.59 -18.09 15.97
C LEU A 4 39.39 -16.69 15.42
N ALA A 5 38.82 -16.59 14.22
CA ALA A 5 38.25 -15.38 13.67
C ALA A 5 36.79 -15.25 14.12
N ARG A 6 36.32 -14.01 14.30
CA ARG A 6 34.90 -13.69 14.51
C ARG A 6 34.40 -12.84 13.35
N GLY A 7 33.22 -13.17 12.85
CA GLY A 7 32.57 -12.48 11.74
C GLY A 7 31.09 -12.23 12.02
N SER A 8 30.54 -11.26 11.30
CA SER A 8 29.10 -11.01 11.22
C SER A 8 28.67 -11.06 9.76
N ALA A 9 27.47 -11.56 9.52
CA ALA A 9 26.87 -11.65 8.19
C ALA A 9 25.49 -10.98 8.17
N ARG A 10 25.12 -10.47 7.00
CA ARG A 10 23.84 -9.81 6.69
C ARG A 10 23.35 -10.29 5.34
N SER A 11 22.05 -10.53 5.25
CA SER A 11 21.42 -11.09 4.05
C SER A 11 20.52 -10.09 3.36
N THR A 12 20.21 -10.38 2.11
CA THR A 12 19.04 -9.82 1.41
C THR A 12 17.88 -10.80 1.54
N HIS A 13 16.63 -10.35 1.35
CA HIS A 13 15.41 -11.13 1.65
C HIS A 13 15.31 -12.51 0.96
N SER A 14 16.17 -12.80 -0.02
CA SER A 14 16.19 -14.04 -0.80
C SER A 14 17.13 -15.13 -0.26
N ILE A 15 17.97 -14.86 0.74
CA ILE A 15 18.98 -15.83 1.23
C ILE A 15 18.82 -16.04 2.74
N ASP A 16 18.54 -17.28 3.16
CA ASP A 16 18.60 -17.68 4.56
C ASP A 16 20.04 -17.97 4.97
N LEU A 17 20.68 -17.01 5.66
CA LEU A 17 22.07 -17.17 6.11
C LEU A 17 22.24 -18.29 7.13
N TYR A 18 21.24 -18.54 7.96
CA TYR A 18 21.34 -19.57 8.98
C TYR A 18 21.47 -20.94 8.32
N GLN A 19 20.60 -21.23 7.34
CA GLN A 19 20.68 -22.45 6.53
C GLN A 19 22.00 -22.54 5.78
N LEU A 20 22.42 -21.44 5.14
CA LEU A 20 23.64 -21.38 4.34
C LEU A 20 24.89 -21.75 5.16
N VAL A 21 25.00 -21.22 6.38
CA VAL A 21 26.13 -21.49 7.27
C VAL A 21 25.97 -22.83 8.00
N ALA A 22 24.74 -23.26 8.33
CA ALA A 22 24.50 -24.56 8.95
C ALA A 22 25.00 -25.72 8.08
N GLN A 23 24.85 -25.61 6.76
CA GLN A 23 25.40 -26.57 5.80
C GLN A 23 26.94 -26.62 5.82
N GLN A 24 27.59 -25.54 6.23
CA GLN A 24 29.04 -25.43 6.40
C GLN A 24 29.47 -25.54 7.88
N SER A 25 28.62 -26.10 8.74
CA SER A 25 28.85 -26.25 10.19
C SER A 25 30.19 -26.92 10.55
N HIS A 26 30.69 -27.80 9.69
CA HIS A 26 31.97 -28.49 9.86
C HIS A 26 33.20 -27.58 9.71
N LEU A 27 33.06 -26.40 9.08
CA LEU A 27 34.14 -25.43 8.90
C LEU A 27 34.16 -24.34 9.98
N VAL A 28 33.10 -24.24 10.77
CA VAL A 28 32.89 -23.18 11.77
C VAL A 28 32.98 -23.72 13.19
N HIS A 29 33.48 -22.90 14.10
CA HIS A 29 33.56 -23.23 15.53
C HIS A 29 32.19 -23.00 16.21
N SER A 30 31.54 -21.88 15.91
CA SER A 30 30.18 -21.60 16.38
C SER A 30 29.49 -20.57 15.49
N PHE A 31 28.16 -20.63 15.40
CA PHE A 31 27.37 -19.65 14.68
C PHE A 31 25.96 -19.51 15.30
N GLY A 32 25.31 -18.38 15.09
CA GLY A 32 23.96 -18.13 15.59
C GLY A 32 23.39 -16.79 15.12
N GLY A 33 22.07 -16.66 15.13
CA GLY A 33 21.36 -15.47 14.66
C GLY A 33 20.03 -15.83 14.00
N HIS A 34 19.53 -14.90 13.18
CA HIS A 34 18.30 -15.05 12.40
C HIS A 34 18.64 -15.17 10.91
N PRO A 35 17.71 -15.66 10.05
CA PRO A 35 17.96 -15.82 8.61
C PRO A 35 18.58 -14.61 7.89
N MET A 36 18.28 -13.39 8.36
CA MET A 36 18.78 -12.14 7.76
C MET A 36 20.08 -11.60 8.37
N ALA A 37 20.49 -12.10 9.53
CA ALA A 37 21.61 -11.56 10.28
C ALA A 37 22.16 -12.58 11.27
N MET A 38 23.46 -12.87 11.19
CA MET A 38 24.10 -13.82 12.09
C MET A 38 25.51 -13.43 12.49
N GLY A 39 25.98 -14.00 13.59
CA GLY A 39 27.37 -14.00 14.02
C GLY A 39 27.95 -15.41 13.89
N LEU A 40 29.23 -15.49 13.54
CA LEU A 40 29.96 -16.74 13.49
C LEU A 40 31.40 -16.59 13.98
N SER A 41 31.98 -17.72 14.39
CA SER A 41 33.40 -17.87 14.64
C SER A 41 33.92 -19.14 13.97
N LEU A 42 35.14 -19.07 13.45
CA LEU A 42 35.78 -20.18 12.73
C LEU A 42 37.31 -20.10 12.89
N PRO A 43 38.02 -21.23 12.79
CA PRO A 43 39.48 -21.23 12.70
C PRO A 43 39.95 -20.37 11.52
N VAL A 44 41.00 -19.57 11.72
CA VAL A 44 41.54 -18.70 10.66
C VAL A 44 41.95 -19.50 9.42
N GLU A 45 42.49 -20.71 9.60
CA GLU A 45 42.84 -21.59 8.49
C GLU A 45 41.64 -22.02 7.63
N ASN A 46 40.42 -22.01 8.18
CA ASN A 46 39.22 -22.43 7.47
C ASN A 46 38.60 -21.31 6.62
N ILE A 47 39.04 -20.06 6.74
CA ILE A 47 38.46 -18.93 6.02
C ILE A 47 38.41 -19.16 4.50
N PRO A 48 39.49 -19.59 3.83
CA PRO A 48 39.45 -19.79 2.37
C PRO A 48 38.42 -20.87 1.95
N MET A 49 38.40 -22.01 2.66
CA MET A 49 37.46 -23.10 2.38
C MET A 49 36.02 -22.68 2.66
N PHE A 50 35.79 -21.90 3.72
CA PHE A 50 34.48 -21.38 4.06
C PHE A 50 33.97 -20.41 3.00
N THR A 51 34.82 -19.48 2.52
CA THR A 51 34.47 -18.57 1.42
C THR A 51 34.08 -19.33 0.16
N GLU A 52 34.90 -20.30 -0.27
CA GLU A 52 34.61 -21.08 -1.48
C GLU A 52 33.32 -21.91 -1.35
N ALA A 53 33.09 -22.52 -0.18
CA ALA A 53 31.90 -23.32 0.07
C ALA A 53 30.61 -22.48 0.04
N ILE A 54 30.63 -21.30 0.66
CA ILE A 54 29.51 -20.35 0.63
C ILE A 54 29.23 -19.86 -0.79
N ASP A 55 30.28 -19.45 -1.51
CA ASP A 55 30.16 -18.95 -2.89
C ASP A 55 29.61 -20.03 -3.85
N ARG A 56 30.04 -21.28 -3.68
CA ARG A 56 29.52 -22.41 -4.47
C ARG A 56 28.05 -22.64 -4.18
N GLN A 57 27.66 -22.67 -2.90
CA GLN A 57 26.27 -22.90 -2.51
C GLN A 57 25.34 -21.81 -3.05
N LEU A 58 25.77 -20.55 -2.99
CA LEU A 58 25.03 -19.43 -3.57
C LEU A 58 24.83 -19.61 -5.08
N ARG A 59 25.88 -19.93 -5.84
CA ARG A 59 25.77 -20.18 -7.29
C ARG A 59 24.85 -21.35 -7.64
N GLU A 60 24.86 -22.41 -6.83
CA GLU A 60 23.96 -23.54 -7.00
C GLU A 60 22.50 -23.14 -6.74
N GLN A 61 22.24 -22.37 -5.68
CA GLN A 61 20.91 -21.83 -5.37
C GLN A 61 20.40 -20.88 -6.46
N GLU A 62 21.27 -20.03 -7.03
CA GLU A 62 20.94 -19.17 -8.18
C GLU A 62 20.52 -20.00 -9.39
N SER A 63 21.31 -21.02 -9.72
CA SER A 63 21.09 -21.87 -10.90
C SER A 63 19.82 -22.72 -10.78
N GLN A 64 19.46 -23.16 -9.58
CA GLN A 64 18.29 -24.01 -9.33
C GLN A 64 16.99 -23.22 -9.21
N SER A 65 17.03 -22.03 -8.62
CA SER A 65 15.82 -21.24 -8.36
C SER A 65 15.39 -20.38 -9.55
N GLY A 66 16.30 -20.10 -10.50
CA GLY A 66 16.06 -19.12 -11.57
C GLY A 66 15.85 -17.69 -11.06
N ILE A 67 16.02 -17.47 -9.75
CA ILE A 67 15.94 -16.17 -9.10
C ILE A 67 17.30 -15.52 -9.29
N ALA A 68 17.36 -14.52 -10.18
CA ALA A 68 18.51 -13.63 -10.21
C ALA A 68 18.64 -12.99 -8.81
N ILE A 69 19.82 -13.08 -8.18
CA ILE A 69 20.18 -12.28 -6.99
C ILE A 69 20.38 -10.81 -7.44
N GLY A 70 19.31 -10.23 -7.97
CA GLY A 70 19.17 -8.81 -8.22
C GLY A 70 18.35 -8.19 -7.10
N ALA A 71 18.68 -6.96 -6.71
CA ALA A 71 17.82 -6.20 -5.83
C ALA A 71 16.45 -6.04 -6.49
N VAL A 72 15.41 -6.71 -5.95
CA VAL A 72 14.04 -6.51 -6.39
C VAL A 72 13.62 -5.12 -5.94
N LEU A 73 13.40 -4.22 -6.90
CA LEU A 73 12.90 -2.89 -6.65
C LEU A 73 11.38 -2.91 -6.79
N GLN A 74 10.68 -2.74 -5.67
CA GLN A 74 9.24 -2.59 -5.67
C GLN A 74 8.87 -1.22 -6.26
N VAL A 75 7.90 -1.22 -7.16
CA VAL A 75 7.28 -0.03 -7.76
C VAL A 75 5.89 0.09 -7.18
N ASP A 76 5.53 1.29 -6.71
CA ASP A 76 4.25 1.54 -6.04
C ASP A 76 3.19 2.08 -7.00
N LEU A 77 3.58 2.91 -7.96
CA LEU A 77 2.65 3.54 -8.90
C LEU A 77 3.28 3.73 -10.27
N THR A 78 2.50 3.50 -11.34
CA THR A 78 2.88 3.90 -12.70
C THR A 78 2.27 5.26 -13.00
N ILE A 79 3.08 6.20 -13.44
CA ILE A 79 2.67 7.59 -13.75
C ILE A 79 3.28 8.06 -15.07
N THR A 80 2.77 9.18 -15.56
CA THR A 80 3.36 9.95 -16.65
C THR A 80 4.19 11.12 -16.11
N VAL A 81 4.99 11.75 -16.97
CA VAL A 81 5.74 12.95 -16.59
C VAL A 81 4.81 14.13 -16.27
N ALA A 82 3.62 14.20 -16.87
CA ALA A 82 2.62 15.23 -16.60
C ALA A 82 2.04 15.16 -15.17
N ASP A 83 2.08 13.99 -14.54
CA ASP A 83 1.63 13.80 -13.16
C ASP A 83 2.64 14.33 -12.14
N LEU A 84 3.91 14.52 -12.53
CA LEU A 84 4.96 15.02 -11.65
C LEU A 84 4.73 16.50 -11.32
N GLY A 85 4.79 16.83 -10.03
CA GLY A 85 4.64 18.21 -9.61
C GLY A 85 4.19 18.37 -8.17
N LYS A 86 3.66 19.56 -7.88
CA LYS A 86 3.29 19.98 -6.53
C LYS A 86 2.12 19.17 -5.97
N GLU A 87 1.17 18.85 -6.81
CA GLU A 87 -0.08 18.17 -6.51
C GLU A 87 0.24 16.75 -6.05
N LEU A 88 0.89 15.96 -6.91
CA LEU A 88 1.36 14.61 -6.55
C LEU A 88 2.30 14.62 -5.34
N PHE A 89 3.23 15.58 -5.24
CA PHE A 89 4.11 15.68 -4.08
C PHE A 89 3.32 15.86 -2.77
N ARG A 90 2.25 16.67 -2.78
CA ARG A 90 1.39 16.88 -1.59
C ARG A 90 0.61 15.64 -1.23
N GLU A 91 0.10 14.91 -2.22
CA GLU A 91 -0.61 13.64 -1.98
C GLU A 91 0.32 12.60 -1.38
N LEU A 92 1.53 12.43 -1.93
CA LEU A 92 2.52 11.52 -1.38
C LEU A 92 2.92 11.91 0.05
N LYS A 93 3.06 13.21 0.36
CA LYS A 93 3.36 13.68 1.72
C LYS A 93 2.33 13.26 2.79
N LEU A 94 1.10 12.95 2.42
CA LEU A 94 0.11 12.42 3.36
C LEU A 94 0.44 11.01 3.86
N LEU A 95 1.33 10.30 3.16
CA LEU A 95 1.78 8.95 3.53
C LEU A 95 2.91 8.97 4.56
N GLU A 96 3.42 10.14 4.95
CA GLU A 96 4.45 10.25 5.99
C GLU A 96 3.92 9.80 7.38
N PRO A 97 4.78 9.25 8.25
CA PRO A 97 6.24 9.22 8.17
C PRO A 97 6.80 8.04 7.36
N TYR A 98 7.83 8.32 6.56
CA TYR A 98 8.57 7.29 5.85
C TYR A 98 9.63 6.62 6.73
N GLY A 99 9.90 5.33 6.48
CA GLY A 99 10.89 4.54 7.20
C GLY A 99 10.93 3.08 6.76
N MET A 100 11.56 2.21 7.56
CA MET A 100 11.76 0.79 7.23
C MET A 100 10.45 0.01 6.95
N GLY A 101 9.32 0.42 7.52
CA GLY A 101 8.00 -0.19 7.28
C GLY A 101 7.08 0.61 6.34
N ASN A 102 7.53 1.77 5.86
CA ASN A 102 6.78 2.66 4.98
C ASN A 102 7.77 3.41 4.10
N PRO A 103 8.39 2.75 3.10
CA PRO A 103 9.40 3.39 2.27
C PRO A 103 8.79 4.53 1.45
N VAL A 104 9.64 5.45 1.00
CA VAL A 104 9.23 6.50 0.06
C VAL A 104 8.69 5.85 -1.22
N PRO A 105 7.48 6.23 -1.69
CA PRO A 105 6.88 5.67 -2.88
C PRO A 105 7.77 5.78 -4.12
N LYS A 106 7.92 4.67 -4.83
CA LYS A 106 8.69 4.56 -6.07
C LYS A 106 7.74 4.57 -7.27
N LEU A 107 7.99 5.52 -8.16
CA LEU A 107 7.11 5.83 -9.28
C LEU A 107 7.77 5.33 -10.57
N LEU A 108 7.05 4.54 -11.35
CA LEU A 108 7.48 4.06 -12.66
C LEU A 108 6.95 4.97 -13.76
N ILE A 109 7.85 5.44 -14.62
CA ILE A 109 7.53 6.17 -15.84
C ILE A 109 8.00 5.30 -17.00
N GLN A 110 7.07 4.91 -17.85
CA GLN A 110 7.36 4.04 -18.98
C GLN A 110 7.70 4.85 -20.23
N ASN A 111 8.57 4.29 -21.06
CA ASN A 111 8.85 4.81 -22.40
C ASN A 111 9.29 6.30 -22.45
N CYS A 112 10.02 6.73 -21.41
CA CYS A 112 10.57 8.08 -21.26
C CYS A 112 11.98 8.20 -21.85
N TRP A 113 12.44 9.44 -22.01
CA TRP A 113 13.80 9.75 -22.43
C TRP A 113 14.37 10.97 -21.69
N PHE A 114 15.68 11.17 -21.80
CA PHE A 114 16.42 12.23 -21.12
C PHE A 114 16.96 13.26 -22.11
N LYS A 115 16.94 14.53 -21.74
CA LYS A 115 17.58 15.63 -22.48
C LYS A 115 18.41 16.49 -21.53
N ASN A 116 19.31 17.30 -22.11
CA ASN A 116 20.10 18.31 -21.38
C ASN A 116 20.88 17.75 -20.17
N ALA A 117 21.33 16.48 -20.27
CA ALA A 117 22.07 15.83 -19.20
C ALA A 117 23.46 16.48 -18.98
N SER A 118 23.79 16.77 -17.72
CA SER A 118 25.06 17.37 -17.34
C SER A 118 25.55 16.85 -16.00
N ASN A 119 26.86 16.59 -15.90
CA ASN A 119 27.50 16.20 -14.65
C ASN A 119 27.87 17.43 -13.84
N ARG A 120 27.61 17.40 -12.53
CA ARG A 120 28.07 18.41 -11.58
C ARG A 120 28.80 17.73 -10.43
N ASN A 121 30.07 18.08 -10.26
CA ASN A 121 30.80 17.76 -9.03
C ASN A 121 30.33 18.73 -7.94
N ILE A 122 29.95 18.19 -6.78
CA ILE A 122 29.60 19.01 -5.63
C ILE A 122 30.88 19.51 -4.98
N GLN A 123 30.91 20.78 -4.60
CA GLN A 123 32.00 21.36 -3.82
C GLN A 123 31.49 21.58 -2.39
N ASP A 124 32.35 21.35 -1.40
CA ASP A 124 32.04 21.70 -0.02
C ASP A 124 32.05 23.23 0.16
N TRP A 125 31.66 23.69 1.34
CA TRP A 125 31.68 25.11 1.69
C TRP A 125 33.10 25.72 1.71
N LYS A 126 34.16 24.90 1.67
CA LYS A 126 35.57 25.31 1.56
C LYS A 126 36.09 25.24 0.12
N GLY A 127 35.23 24.94 -0.88
CA GLY A 127 35.61 24.80 -2.28
C GLY A 127 36.36 23.50 -2.62
N GLN A 128 36.51 22.56 -1.69
CA GLN A 128 37.06 21.24 -1.98
C GLN A 128 36.01 20.41 -2.74
N LYS A 129 36.43 19.77 -3.83
CA LYS A 129 35.56 18.86 -4.60
C LYS A 129 35.16 17.69 -3.70
N ILE A 130 33.88 17.63 -3.33
CA ILE A 130 33.28 16.44 -2.74
C ILE A 130 33.07 15.44 -3.87
N ARG A 131 33.51 14.18 -3.67
CA ARG A 131 33.46 13.11 -4.68
C ARG A 131 32.07 12.51 -4.93
N TYR A 132 30.97 13.22 -4.62
CA TYR A 132 29.64 12.75 -5.01
C TYR A 132 29.29 13.34 -6.37
N ILE A 133 29.20 12.45 -7.36
CA ILE A 133 28.79 12.80 -8.72
C ILE A 133 27.28 13.02 -8.69
N LYS A 134 26.82 14.08 -9.34
CA LYS A 134 25.40 14.33 -9.56
C LYS A 134 25.17 14.64 -11.02
N THR A 135 24.32 13.87 -11.67
CA THR A 135 23.82 14.18 -13.01
C THR A 135 22.51 14.95 -12.88
N GLU A 136 22.39 16.09 -13.55
CA GLU A 136 21.12 16.79 -13.73
C GLU A 136 20.66 16.61 -15.18
N PHE A 137 19.37 16.42 -15.38
CA PHE A 137 18.77 16.20 -16.70
C PHE A 137 17.33 16.75 -16.75
N GLU A 138 16.74 16.74 -17.94
CA GLU A 138 15.31 16.88 -18.15
C GLU A 138 14.71 15.53 -18.51
N LEU A 139 13.66 15.13 -17.80
CA LEU A 139 12.87 13.94 -18.03
C LEU A 139 11.68 14.27 -18.94
N TRP A 140 11.45 13.42 -19.94
CA TRP A 140 10.41 13.62 -20.93
C TRP A 140 9.66 12.32 -21.22
N ASP A 141 8.37 12.43 -21.50
CA ASP A 141 7.55 11.40 -22.13
C ASP A 141 6.59 12.07 -23.13
N GLU A 142 5.60 11.32 -23.65
CA GLU A 142 4.64 11.85 -24.61
C GLU A 142 3.55 12.75 -23.98
N SER A 143 3.45 12.77 -22.65
CA SER A 143 2.43 13.55 -21.93
C SER A 143 2.78 15.03 -21.78
N VAL A 144 4.04 15.42 -21.98
CA VAL A 144 4.52 16.79 -21.71
C VAL A 144 5.12 17.48 -22.93
N GLN A 145 4.93 18.80 -22.99
CA GLN A 145 5.59 19.69 -23.97
C GLN A 145 6.88 20.31 -23.42
N GLN A 146 7.10 20.21 -22.10
CA GLN A 146 8.27 20.72 -21.40
C GLN A 146 8.82 19.64 -20.48
N GLY A 147 10.14 19.46 -20.49
CA GLY A 147 10.83 18.47 -19.67
C GLY A 147 10.73 18.79 -18.18
N PHE A 148 10.58 17.74 -17.37
CA PHE A 148 10.57 17.83 -15.93
C PHE A 148 12.01 17.73 -15.39
N PRO A 149 12.45 18.62 -14.47
CA PRO A 149 13.81 18.56 -13.95
C PRO A 149 14.05 17.28 -13.15
N GLY A 150 15.17 16.61 -13.42
CA GLY A 150 15.56 15.40 -12.72
C GLY A 150 17.03 15.37 -12.31
N VAL A 151 17.33 14.48 -11.37
CA VAL A 151 18.66 14.30 -10.78
C VAL A 151 18.97 12.82 -10.61
N TRP A 152 20.22 12.44 -10.85
CA TRP A 152 20.73 11.09 -10.57
C TRP A 152 22.03 11.20 -9.77
N TRP A 153 22.02 10.63 -8.57
CA TRP A 153 23.15 10.67 -7.65
C TRP A 153 24.09 9.50 -7.91
N GLU A 154 25.40 9.73 -7.82
CA GLU A 154 26.46 8.72 -7.98
C GLU A 154 26.62 8.11 -9.39
N HIS A 155 25.89 8.64 -10.36
CA HIS A 155 25.97 8.21 -11.76
C HIS A 155 26.37 9.34 -12.69
N TYR A 156 27.11 9.00 -13.75
CA TYR A 156 27.50 9.91 -14.82
C TYR A 156 26.41 10.01 -15.90
N ARG A 157 26.37 11.16 -16.58
CA ARG A 157 25.49 11.41 -17.73
C ARG A 157 25.57 10.36 -18.84
N ASP A 158 26.73 9.73 -19.01
CA ASP A 158 26.98 8.77 -20.10
C ASP A 158 26.34 7.40 -19.79
N GLU A 159 25.88 7.20 -18.54
CA GLU A 159 25.09 6.04 -18.12
C GLU A 159 23.59 6.22 -18.43
N LEU A 160 23.16 7.44 -18.80
CA LEU A 160 21.78 7.65 -19.24
C LEU A 160 21.58 7.06 -20.65
N PRO A 161 20.48 6.33 -20.88
CA PRO A 161 20.14 5.80 -22.19
C PRO A 161 19.98 6.94 -23.22
N LEU A 162 20.58 6.76 -24.40
CA LEU A 162 20.39 7.68 -25.54
C LEU A 162 19.00 7.56 -26.16
N GLY A 163 18.31 6.43 -25.95
CA GLY A 163 16.98 6.13 -26.47
C GLY A 163 15.91 6.16 -25.39
N ARG A 164 14.76 5.56 -25.71
CA ARG A 164 13.68 5.41 -24.73
C ARG A 164 13.99 4.29 -23.73
N CYS A 165 13.51 4.47 -22.51
CA CYS A 165 13.66 3.53 -21.41
C CYS A 165 12.49 3.68 -20.44
N ASP A 166 12.41 2.78 -19.47
CA ASP A 166 11.55 2.98 -18.31
C ASP A 166 12.42 3.48 -17.15
N ALA A 167 11.92 4.48 -16.43
CA ALA A 167 12.59 5.09 -15.29
C ALA A 167 11.79 4.84 -14.00
N ILE A 168 12.49 4.50 -12.92
CA ILE A 168 11.93 4.43 -11.58
C ILE A 168 12.47 5.63 -10.81
N VAL A 169 11.57 6.48 -10.32
CA VAL A 169 11.88 7.77 -9.71
C VAL A 169 11.21 7.95 -8.35
N GLU A 170 11.80 8.80 -7.52
CA GLU A 170 11.18 9.39 -6.34
C GLU A 170 10.94 10.89 -6.61
N LEU A 171 9.80 11.42 -6.19
CA LEU A 171 9.49 12.84 -6.34
C LEU A 171 9.96 13.62 -5.11
N ASP A 172 10.83 14.61 -5.32
CA ASP A 172 11.42 15.41 -4.25
C ASP A 172 11.22 16.92 -4.47
N PHE A 173 11.37 17.73 -3.41
CA PHE A 173 11.36 19.18 -3.48
C PHE A 173 12.75 19.75 -3.15
N ASN A 174 13.40 20.33 -4.16
CA ASN A 174 14.69 20.97 -3.99
C ASN A 174 14.52 22.35 -3.34
N THR A 175 14.81 22.44 -2.03
CA THR A 175 14.68 23.68 -1.26
C THR A 175 15.59 24.81 -1.77
N TYR A 176 16.78 24.49 -2.31
CA TYR A 176 17.73 25.49 -2.79
C TYR A 176 17.27 26.13 -4.11
N LYS A 177 16.85 25.31 -5.08
CA LYS A 177 16.33 25.78 -6.37
C LYS A 177 14.84 26.13 -6.34
N LYS A 178 14.15 25.86 -5.21
CA LYS A 178 12.71 26.05 -5.00
C LYS A 178 11.86 25.42 -6.10
N ARG A 179 12.19 24.18 -6.50
CA ARG A 179 11.49 23.44 -7.54
C ARG A 179 11.34 21.97 -7.17
N TYR A 180 10.31 21.31 -7.68
CA TYR A 180 10.19 19.86 -7.63
C TYR A 180 11.19 19.23 -8.59
N GLU A 181 11.74 18.06 -8.25
CA GLU A 181 12.63 17.31 -9.11
C GLU A 181 12.40 15.80 -8.99
N ALA A 182 12.56 15.08 -10.10
CA ALA A 182 12.51 13.63 -10.13
C ALA A 182 13.89 13.07 -9.80
N ARG A 183 14.02 12.39 -8.66
CA ARG A 183 15.22 11.67 -8.28
C ARG A 183 15.20 10.29 -8.94
N LEU A 184 16.10 10.06 -9.88
CA LEU A 184 16.24 8.77 -10.56
C LEU A 184 16.83 7.73 -9.60
N ILE A 185 16.15 6.60 -9.48
CA ILE A 185 16.54 5.47 -8.63
C ILE A 185 17.09 4.33 -9.48
N ALA A 186 16.40 3.98 -10.57
CA ALA A 186 16.79 2.89 -11.46
C ALA A 186 16.27 3.11 -12.88
N LEU A 187 16.91 2.43 -13.82
CA LEU A 187 16.55 2.39 -15.24
C LEU A 187 16.37 0.95 -15.70
N ARG A 188 15.46 0.72 -16.63
CA ARG A 188 15.35 -0.56 -17.33
C ARG A 188 15.03 -0.36 -18.81
N SER A 189 15.35 -1.36 -19.62
CA SER A 189 15.01 -1.37 -21.04
C SER A 189 13.49 -1.40 -21.23
N VAL A 190 13.00 -0.75 -22.30
CA VAL A 190 11.58 -0.78 -22.66
C VAL A 190 11.15 -2.23 -22.89
N GLY A 191 10.04 -2.64 -22.27
CA GLY A 191 9.49 -4.00 -22.40
C GLY A 191 10.14 -5.04 -21.47
N ALA A 192 11.02 -4.65 -20.55
CA ALA A 192 11.46 -5.53 -19.48
C ALA A 192 10.25 -6.02 -18.67
N GLN A 193 10.10 -7.34 -18.52
CA GLN A 193 8.99 -7.93 -17.78
C GLN A 193 9.09 -7.54 -16.31
N ALA A 194 8.03 -6.92 -15.77
CA ALA A 194 7.89 -6.83 -14.33
C ALA A 194 7.70 -8.26 -13.79
N ILE A 195 8.45 -8.61 -12.75
CA ILE A 195 8.08 -9.76 -11.93
C ILE A 195 6.86 -9.31 -11.15
N SER A 196 5.67 -9.56 -11.68
CA SER A 196 4.47 -9.53 -10.85
C SER A 196 4.68 -10.60 -9.80
N VAL A 197 4.69 -10.21 -8.52
CA VAL A 197 4.47 -11.17 -7.45
C VAL A 197 3.03 -11.63 -7.64
N ASN A 198 2.84 -12.64 -8.49
CA ASN A 198 1.60 -13.39 -8.59
C ASN A 198 1.54 -14.23 -7.33
N ALA A 199 1.30 -13.54 -6.21
CA ALA A 199 0.79 -14.14 -5.00
C ALA A 199 -0.55 -14.76 -5.39
N THR A 200 -0.55 -16.05 -5.72
CA THR A 200 -1.78 -16.80 -5.94
C THR A 200 -2.03 -17.63 -4.70
N ILE A 201 -3.18 -17.44 -4.08
CA ILE A 201 -3.66 -18.29 -2.99
C ILE A 201 -4.77 -19.16 -3.57
N ASP A 202 -4.50 -20.46 -3.71
CA ASP A 202 -5.40 -21.41 -4.39
C ASP A 202 -6.78 -21.56 -3.71
N TRP A 203 -6.89 -21.18 -2.43
CA TRP A 203 -8.15 -21.23 -1.69
C TRP A 203 -8.94 -19.91 -1.72
N ILE A 204 -8.43 -18.83 -2.32
CA ILE A 204 -9.20 -17.60 -2.55
C ILE A 204 -9.74 -17.59 -3.98
N VAL A 205 -11.06 -17.55 -4.10
CA VAL A 205 -11.76 -17.49 -5.38
C VAL A 205 -12.35 -16.10 -5.55
N ASP A 206 -11.97 -15.40 -6.61
CA ASP A 206 -12.48 -14.08 -6.95
C ASP A 206 -13.68 -14.20 -7.91
N ARG A 207 -14.86 -13.79 -7.45
CA ARG A 207 -16.11 -13.72 -8.22
C ARG A 207 -16.74 -12.34 -8.13
N ARG A 208 -15.96 -11.30 -7.82
CA ARG A 208 -16.49 -9.94 -7.67
C ARG A 208 -17.15 -9.48 -8.96
N GLY A 209 -18.43 -9.11 -8.89
CA GLY A 209 -19.22 -8.70 -10.06
C GLY A 209 -19.77 -9.82 -10.95
N GLU A 210 -19.53 -11.10 -10.64
CA GLU A 210 -20.15 -12.21 -11.37
C GLU A 210 -21.62 -12.39 -10.94
N GLN A 211 -22.53 -12.52 -11.91
CA GLN A 211 -23.97 -12.72 -11.66
C GLN A 211 -24.45 -14.16 -11.89
N GLU A 212 -23.60 -15.02 -12.47
CA GLU A 212 -23.96 -16.39 -12.81
C GLU A 212 -24.06 -17.29 -11.56
N PRO A 213 -25.05 -18.21 -11.50
CA PRO A 213 -25.18 -19.16 -10.40
C PRO A 213 -23.94 -20.06 -10.32
N PHE A 214 -23.21 -19.96 -9.21
CA PHE A 214 -22.09 -20.84 -8.92
C PHE A 214 -22.55 -21.98 -8.01
N ALA A 215 -22.27 -23.22 -8.40
CA ALA A 215 -22.35 -24.36 -7.49
C ALA A 215 -21.16 -24.28 -6.54
N VAL A 216 -21.26 -23.42 -5.52
CA VAL A 216 -20.29 -23.36 -4.45
C VAL A 216 -20.39 -24.68 -3.66
N SER A 217 -19.27 -25.30 -3.32
CA SER A 217 -19.27 -26.34 -2.28
C SER A 217 -19.98 -25.81 -1.03
N GLU A 218 -20.90 -26.58 -0.41
CA GLU A 218 -21.61 -26.19 0.82
C GLU A 218 -20.64 -25.76 1.94
N THR A 219 -19.37 -26.15 1.83
CA THR A 219 -18.32 -25.83 2.77
C THR A 219 -17.61 -24.50 2.55
N ALA A 220 -17.78 -23.75 1.46
CA ALA A 220 -17.00 -22.53 1.23
C ALA A 220 -17.52 -21.31 2.02
N LEU A 221 -16.61 -20.44 2.46
CA LEU A 221 -16.96 -19.18 3.11
C LEU A 221 -17.20 -18.11 2.05
N ARG A 222 -18.46 -17.71 1.86
CA ARG A 222 -18.85 -16.69 0.87
C ARG A 222 -18.89 -15.30 1.49
N VAL A 223 -18.11 -14.38 0.93
CA VAL A 223 -18.10 -12.96 1.30
C VAL A 223 -18.99 -12.20 0.33
N THR A 224 -20.20 -11.87 0.76
CA THR A 224 -21.18 -11.13 -0.07
C THR A 224 -21.18 -9.63 0.17
N ARG A 225 -20.47 -9.17 1.21
CA ARG A 225 -20.35 -7.75 1.57
C ARG A 225 -18.99 -7.23 1.15
N CYS A 226 -18.97 -6.12 0.41
CA CYS A 226 -17.72 -5.43 0.08
C CYS A 226 -17.06 -4.86 1.35
N PRO A 227 -15.78 -5.16 1.63
CA PRO A 227 -15.07 -4.62 2.78
C PRO A 227 -14.83 -3.12 2.63
N THR A 228 -14.60 -2.44 3.75
CA THR A 228 -14.20 -1.01 3.78
C THR A 228 -12.76 -0.84 4.21
N ASN A 229 -12.13 -1.88 4.75
CA ASN A 229 -10.73 -1.88 5.17
C ASN A 229 -10.16 -3.30 5.14
N TRP A 230 -8.82 -3.42 5.21
CA TRP A 230 -8.15 -4.72 5.18
C TRP A 230 -8.47 -5.59 6.39
N SER A 231 -8.77 -5.01 7.55
CA SER A 231 -9.12 -5.77 8.75
C SER A 231 -10.43 -6.54 8.59
N ASP A 232 -11.42 -5.97 7.88
CA ASP A 232 -12.66 -6.68 7.52
C ASP A 232 -12.36 -7.93 6.70
N LEU A 233 -11.53 -7.79 5.66
CA LEU A 233 -11.14 -8.90 4.79
C LEU A 233 -10.33 -9.95 5.56
N LEU A 234 -9.37 -9.52 6.37
CA LEU A 234 -8.56 -10.41 7.21
C LEU A 234 -9.37 -11.09 8.31
N ALA A 235 -10.50 -10.52 8.74
CA ALA A 235 -11.41 -11.17 9.68
C ALA A 235 -12.12 -12.36 9.01
N TRP A 236 -12.54 -12.23 7.75
CA TRP A 236 -13.10 -13.37 6.99
C TRP A 236 -12.06 -14.42 6.68
N VAL A 237 -10.85 -14.01 6.29
CA VAL A 237 -9.71 -14.93 6.08
C VAL A 237 -9.45 -15.78 7.32
N ARG A 238 -9.50 -15.20 8.52
CA ARG A 238 -9.32 -15.93 9.78
C ARG A 238 -10.45 -16.91 10.11
N GLN A 239 -11.61 -16.78 9.49
CA GLN A 239 -12.74 -17.71 9.66
C GLN A 239 -12.64 -18.93 8.72
N VAL A 240 -11.74 -18.90 7.74
CA VAL A 240 -11.54 -19.99 6.78
C VAL A 240 -10.90 -21.18 7.48
N GLN A 241 -11.57 -22.33 7.44
CA GLN A 241 -11.07 -23.59 7.98
C GLN A 241 -10.07 -24.27 7.02
N PRO A 242 -9.21 -25.20 7.49
CA PRO A 242 -8.35 -25.97 6.61
C PRO A 242 -9.13 -26.71 5.52
N GLY A 243 -8.77 -26.48 4.25
CA GLY A 243 -9.46 -27.06 3.08
C GLY A 243 -10.74 -26.34 2.66
N GLN A 244 -11.12 -25.26 3.35
CA GLN A 244 -12.22 -24.38 2.96
C GLN A 244 -11.74 -23.30 1.99
N GLN A 245 -12.57 -22.96 1.00
CA GLN A 245 -12.31 -21.82 0.10
C GLN A 245 -12.97 -20.55 0.63
N LEU A 246 -12.34 -19.41 0.40
CA LEU A 246 -12.92 -18.08 0.57
C LEU A 246 -13.36 -17.55 -0.79
N VAL A 247 -14.65 -17.30 -0.96
CA VAL A 247 -15.21 -16.81 -2.22
C VAL A 247 -15.55 -15.33 -2.05
N LEU A 248 -14.84 -14.45 -2.76
CA LEU A 248 -15.15 -13.02 -2.83
C LEU A 248 -16.30 -12.82 -3.83
N ASP A 249 -17.50 -12.55 -3.32
CA ASP A 249 -18.73 -12.58 -4.12
C ASP A 249 -19.64 -11.39 -3.78
N TYR A 250 -19.06 -10.20 -3.88
CA TYR A 250 -19.76 -8.94 -3.72
C TYR A 250 -19.82 -8.19 -5.04
N SER A 251 -20.95 -7.51 -5.26
CA SER A 251 -21.19 -6.70 -6.45
C SER A 251 -20.54 -5.32 -6.34
N LEU A 252 -20.48 -4.61 -7.49
CA LEU A 252 -20.07 -3.22 -7.54
C LEU A 252 -20.87 -2.40 -6.50
N PRO A 253 -20.21 -1.72 -5.55
CA PRO A 253 -20.88 -0.91 -4.56
C PRO A 253 -21.70 0.19 -5.23
N LEU A 254 -22.93 0.40 -4.76
CA LEU A 254 -23.75 1.52 -5.21
C LEU A 254 -23.11 2.83 -4.73
N ILE A 255 -22.73 3.71 -5.66
CA ILE A 255 -22.20 5.04 -5.36
C ILE A 255 -23.34 6.04 -5.54
N GLU A 256 -23.86 6.56 -4.44
CA GLU A 256 -24.89 7.59 -4.42
C GLU A 256 -24.32 8.89 -3.85
N PRO A 257 -24.73 10.08 -4.32
CA PRO A 257 -24.37 11.35 -3.69
C PRO A 257 -24.61 11.30 -2.18
N PRO A 258 -23.64 11.67 -1.32
CA PRO A 258 -23.82 11.63 0.13
C PRO A 258 -25.04 12.42 0.62
N GLN A 259 -25.43 13.47 -0.12
CA GLN A 259 -26.63 14.26 0.15
C GLN A 259 -27.92 13.44 0.02
N ASP A 260 -27.98 12.49 -0.92
CA ASP A 260 -29.16 11.64 -1.11
C ASP A 260 -29.28 10.62 0.01
N VAL A 261 -28.15 10.07 0.46
CA VAL A 261 -28.08 9.22 1.65
C VAL A 261 -28.55 9.99 2.89
N TRP A 262 -28.12 11.25 3.03
CA TRP A 262 -28.55 12.13 4.11
C TRP A 262 -30.06 12.39 4.08
N GLN A 263 -30.61 12.74 2.91
CA GLN A 263 -32.06 12.94 2.75
C GLN A 263 -32.86 11.69 3.09
N ARG A 264 -32.37 10.51 2.69
CA ARG A 264 -32.98 9.21 3.03
C ARG A 264 -32.95 8.95 4.53
N LEU A 265 -31.83 9.25 5.20
CA LEU A 265 -31.71 9.14 6.66
C LEU A 265 -32.69 10.07 7.39
N ILE A 266 -32.81 11.34 6.97
CA ILE A 266 -33.83 12.26 7.52
C ILE A 266 -35.24 11.70 7.30
N GLY A 267 -35.53 11.19 6.10
CA GLY A 267 -36.83 10.61 5.78
C GLY A 267 -37.19 9.43 6.69
N ILE A 268 -36.23 8.54 6.93
CA ILE A 268 -36.37 7.42 7.88
C ILE A 268 -36.59 7.94 9.29
N ALA A 269 -35.79 8.92 9.76
CA ALA A 269 -35.90 9.48 11.10
C ALA A 269 -37.28 10.12 11.35
N LYS A 270 -37.77 10.92 10.39
CA LYS A 270 -39.12 11.51 10.44
C LYS A 270 -40.22 10.44 10.47
N TYR A 271 -40.07 9.39 9.67
CA TYR A 271 -41.03 8.27 9.65
C TYR A 271 -41.07 7.53 10.99
N LEU A 272 -39.91 7.19 11.56
CA LEU A 272 -39.83 6.51 12.86
C LEU A 272 -40.40 7.39 13.98
N SER A 273 -40.11 8.69 13.96
CA SER A 273 -40.68 9.64 14.93
C SER A 273 -42.18 9.81 14.84
N ARG A 274 -42.76 9.78 13.63
CA ARG A 274 -44.22 9.92 13.46
C ARG A 274 -44.99 8.63 13.78
N THR A 275 -44.35 7.48 13.57
CA THR A 275 -45.02 6.17 13.72
C THR A 275 -44.71 5.45 15.02
N GLU A 276 -43.80 6.01 15.83
CA GLU A 276 -43.27 5.41 17.06
C GLU A 276 -42.68 4.00 16.86
N LYS A 277 -42.35 3.66 15.61
CA LYS A 277 -41.74 2.38 15.24
C LYS A 277 -40.24 2.41 15.52
N GLN A 278 -39.68 1.22 15.69
CA GLN A 278 -38.25 1.02 15.85
C GLN A 278 -37.63 0.44 14.57
N ALA A 279 -36.35 0.71 14.36
CA ALA A 279 -35.57 0.12 13.28
C ALA A 279 -34.26 -0.47 13.83
N THR A 280 -33.94 -1.69 13.43
CA THR A 280 -32.67 -2.31 13.80
C THR A 280 -31.50 -1.67 13.05
N ARG A 281 -30.29 -1.83 13.60
CA ARG A 281 -29.05 -1.37 12.96
C ARG A 281 -28.92 -1.90 11.53
N THR A 282 -29.14 -3.20 11.35
CA THR A 282 -29.07 -3.87 10.04
C THR A 282 -30.07 -3.29 9.05
N GLN A 283 -31.32 -3.08 9.46
CA GLN A 283 -32.34 -2.47 8.59
C GLN A 283 -31.97 -1.05 8.15
N LEU A 284 -31.37 -0.25 9.04
CA LEU A 284 -30.90 1.09 8.68
C LEU A 284 -29.73 1.02 7.70
N GLN A 285 -28.75 0.15 7.95
CA GLN A 285 -27.59 -0.03 7.06
C GLN A 285 -28.01 -0.52 5.67
N GLU A 286 -28.93 -1.48 5.57
CA GLU A 286 -29.46 -1.98 4.30
C GLU A 286 -30.21 -0.90 3.51
N LYS A 287 -31.08 -0.13 4.19
CA LYS A 287 -31.85 0.94 3.52
C LYS A 287 -30.99 2.12 3.08
N LEU A 288 -29.93 2.42 3.80
CA LEU A 288 -29.04 3.54 3.53
C LEU A 288 -27.83 3.16 2.66
N GLY A 289 -27.53 1.87 2.53
CA GLY A 289 -26.34 1.39 1.82
C GLY A 289 -25.01 1.66 2.55
N ILE A 290 -25.04 2.14 3.80
CA ILE A 290 -23.85 2.57 4.56
C ILE A 290 -23.49 1.59 5.69
N GLY A 291 -22.23 1.62 6.13
CA GLY A 291 -21.72 0.85 7.24
C GLY A 291 -21.98 1.50 8.59
N ASP A 292 -21.32 0.97 9.63
CA ASP A 292 -21.59 1.37 11.00
C ASP A 292 -21.09 2.79 11.31
N ARG A 293 -19.88 3.09 10.86
CA ARG A 293 -19.22 4.38 11.12
C ARG A 293 -20.02 5.53 10.51
N PRO A 294 -20.40 5.54 9.21
CA PRO A 294 -21.23 6.62 8.68
C PRO A 294 -22.60 6.71 9.39
N LEU A 295 -23.21 5.59 9.78
CA LEU A 295 -24.48 5.59 10.51
C LEU A 295 -24.37 6.32 11.86
N GLN A 296 -23.28 6.10 12.61
CA GLN A 296 -23.03 6.80 13.87
C GLN A 296 -22.87 8.32 13.68
N PHE A 297 -22.17 8.75 12.63
CA PHE A 297 -22.09 10.17 12.29
C PHE A 297 -23.46 10.73 11.87
N GLY A 298 -24.26 9.93 11.16
CA GLY A 298 -25.63 10.29 10.80
C GLY A 298 -26.51 10.49 12.03
N PHE A 299 -26.40 9.64 13.05
CA PHE A 299 -27.10 9.81 14.33
C PHE A 299 -26.67 11.08 15.06
N ARG A 300 -25.38 11.39 15.10
CA ARG A 300 -24.89 12.66 15.69
C ARG A 300 -25.45 13.86 14.94
N ALA A 301 -25.46 13.83 13.60
CA ALA A 301 -26.03 14.89 12.79
C ALA A 301 -27.55 15.06 13.01
N LEU A 302 -28.29 13.96 13.13
CA LEU A 302 -29.72 13.99 13.46
C LEU A 302 -29.98 14.58 14.86
N GLN A 303 -29.13 14.27 15.84
CA GLN A 303 -29.23 14.85 17.18
C GLN A 303 -29.09 16.38 17.17
N GLN A 304 -28.19 16.92 16.33
CA GLN A 304 -28.07 18.38 16.13
C GLN A 304 -29.29 19.02 15.44
N LEU A 305 -30.17 18.21 14.83
CA LEU A 305 -31.43 18.65 14.22
C LEU A 305 -32.66 18.44 15.13
N GLY A 306 -32.46 18.05 16.39
CA GLY A 306 -33.53 17.90 17.38
C GLY A 306 -34.11 16.49 17.48
N PHE A 307 -33.48 15.50 16.85
CA PHE A 307 -33.87 14.10 17.04
C PHE A 307 -33.20 13.50 18.28
N HIS A 308 -34.01 13.01 19.21
CA HIS A 308 -33.55 12.17 20.31
C HIS A 308 -33.58 10.71 19.86
N ILE A 309 -32.40 10.08 19.82
CA ILE A 309 -32.23 8.70 19.39
C ILE A 309 -31.93 7.83 20.62
N THR A 310 -32.80 6.86 20.89
CA THR A 310 -32.59 5.87 21.96
C THR A 310 -32.34 4.49 21.37
N SER A 311 -31.44 3.73 21.97
CA SER A 311 -31.10 2.37 21.57
C SER A 311 -31.69 1.37 22.57
N SER A 312 -32.34 0.32 22.08
CA SER A 312 -32.88 -0.79 22.86
C SER A 312 -32.49 -2.13 22.22
N GLU A 313 -32.78 -3.26 22.88
CA GLU A 313 -32.58 -4.60 22.30
C GLU A 313 -33.37 -4.80 20.99
N ALA A 314 -34.52 -4.14 20.85
CA ALA A 314 -35.38 -4.23 19.67
C ALA A 314 -34.97 -3.26 18.53
N GLY A 315 -34.04 -2.34 18.79
CA GLY A 315 -33.50 -1.40 17.79
C GLY A 315 -33.49 0.05 18.26
N PHE A 316 -33.40 0.97 17.29
CA PHE A 316 -33.37 2.41 17.50
C PHE A 316 -34.76 3.02 17.40
N GLN A 317 -35.09 3.89 18.36
CA GLN A 317 -36.26 4.76 18.32
C GLN A 317 -35.79 6.20 18.17
N MET A 318 -36.51 6.99 17.39
CA MET A 318 -36.16 8.39 17.10
C MET A 318 -37.37 9.26 17.40
N ASN A 319 -37.21 10.26 18.25
CA ASN A 319 -38.26 11.22 18.60
C ASN A 319 -37.79 12.63 18.27
N TRP A 320 -38.53 13.35 17.43
CA TRP A 320 -38.25 14.75 17.16
C TRP A 320 -38.83 15.64 18.25
N GLN A 321 -38.01 16.54 18.80
CA GLN A 321 -38.43 17.62 19.68
C GLN A 321 -38.00 18.95 19.05
N ALA A 322 -38.90 19.94 19.08
CA ALA A 322 -38.55 21.30 18.67
C ALA A 322 -37.43 21.82 19.58
N ILE A 323 -36.34 22.28 18.98
CA ILE A 323 -35.26 22.96 19.70
C ILE A 323 -35.78 24.37 20.01
N ASP A 324 -35.77 24.78 21.28
CA ASP A 324 -36.11 26.15 21.66
C ASP A 324 -35.17 27.14 20.95
N GLU A 325 -35.74 28.19 20.34
CA GLU A 325 -35.06 29.19 19.49
C GLU A 325 -34.09 30.14 20.24
N ALA A 326 -33.39 29.64 21.27
CA ALA A 326 -32.47 30.42 22.10
C ALA A 326 -31.02 29.92 21.96
N GLU A 327 -30.46 30.01 20.75
CA GLU A 327 -29.05 30.34 20.41
C GLU A 327 -28.69 29.81 19.00
N PRO A 328 -27.85 30.52 18.20
CA PRO A 328 -27.54 30.10 16.85
C PRO A 328 -26.53 28.94 16.85
N GLN A 329 -27.02 27.70 16.99
CA GLN A 329 -26.26 26.46 16.78
C GLN A 329 -26.03 26.11 15.29
N ASN A 330 -26.36 27.03 14.37
CA ASN A 330 -26.27 26.84 12.91
C ASN A 330 -24.88 26.42 12.40
N GLY A 331 -23.81 26.68 13.17
CA GLY A 331 -22.45 26.22 12.86
C GLY A 331 -22.24 24.73 13.14
N MET A 332 -22.60 24.27 14.34
CA MET A 332 -22.36 22.88 14.79
C MET A 332 -23.23 21.85 14.05
N GLY A 333 -24.49 22.19 13.75
CA GLY A 333 -25.36 21.34 12.95
C GLY A 333 -24.84 21.13 11.53
N ASN A 334 -24.39 22.21 10.88
CA ASN A 334 -23.79 22.13 9.54
C ASN A 334 -22.46 21.38 9.54
N GLU A 335 -21.65 21.52 10.59
CA GLU A 335 -20.40 20.76 10.74
C GLU A 335 -20.67 19.25 10.89
N ALA A 336 -21.62 18.85 11.74
CA ALA A 336 -21.97 17.44 11.92
C ALA A 336 -22.51 16.80 10.63
N ILE A 337 -23.32 17.54 9.86
CA ILE A 337 -23.78 17.12 8.53
C ILE A 337 -22.59 16.99 7.59
N GLY A 338 -21.69 17.98 7.54
CA GLY A 338 -20.48 17.93 6.73
C GLY A 338 -19.59 16.71 7.04
N GLN A 339 -19.41 16.39 8.32
CA GLN A 339 -18.68 15.19 8.76
C GLN A 339 -19.38 13.91 8.30
N PHE A 340 -20.72 13.83 8.42
CA PHE A 340 -21.47 12.68 7.90
C PHE A 340 -21.26 12.50 6.39
N LEU A 341 -21.40 13.57 5.59
CA LEU A 341 -21.22 13.52 4.14
C LEU A 341 -19.81 13.06 3.77
N SER A 342 -18.79 13.58 4.45
CA SER A 342 -17.39 13.20 4.25
C SER A 342 -17.14 11.72 4.56
N VAL A 343 -17.68 11.22 5.67
CA VAL A 343 -17.52 9.82 6.09
C VAL A 343 -18.27 8.85 5.16
N VAL A 344 -19.43 9.25 4.61
CA VAL A 344 -20.11 8.47 3.56
C VAL A 344 -19.26 8.39 2.30
N GLN A 345 -18.68 9.52 1.87
CA GLN A 345 -17.81 9.57 0.70
C GLN A 345 -16.54 8.72 0.88
N GLU A 346 -15.91 8.78 2.06
CA GLU A 346 -14.76 7.96 2.44
C GLU A 346 -15.09 6.46 2.34
N GLU A 347 -16.24 6.04 2.88
CA GLU A 347 -16.65 4.64 2.85
C GLU A 347 -16.96 4.17 1.41
N GLN A 348 -17.62 4.99 0.60
CA GLN A 348 -17.89 4.66 -0.81
C GLN A 348 -16.59 4.51 -1.61
N PHE A 349 -15.61 5.40 -1.38
CA PHE A 349 -14.29 5.29 -1.97
C PHE A 349 -13.59 3.99 -1.56
N GLN A 350 -13.61 3.65 -0.27
CA GLN A 350 -13.02 2.42 0.26
C GLN A 350 -13.65 1.17 -0.36
N ARG A 351 -14.98 1.10 -0.43
CA ARG A 351 -15.66 -0.04 -1.05
C ARG A 351 -15.30 -0.16 -2.54
N ARG A 352 -15.21 0.98 -3.26
CA ARG A 352 -14.77 0.98 -4.66
C ARG A 352 -13.35 0.43 -4.79
N TYR A 353 -12.43 0.87 -3.93
CA TYR A 353 -11.07 0.33 -3.87
C TYR A 353 -11.07 -1.19 -3.69
N PHE A 354 -11.85 -1.74 -2.75
CA PHE A 354 -11.90 -3.20 -2.53
C PHE A 354 -12.64 -3.99 -3.62
N TYR A 355 -13.46 -3.32 -4.42
CA TYR A 355 -14.01 -3.90 -5.64
C TYR A 355 -12.96 -3.96 -6.76
N GLU A 356 -12.17 -2.90 -6.93
CA GLU A 356 -11.20 -2.76 -8.02
C GLU A 356 -9.81 -3.36 -7.72
N VAL A 357 -9.48 -3.60 -6.44
CA VAL A 357 -8.15 -4.07 -6.02
C VAL A 357 -7.81 -5.41 -6.70
N PRO A 358 -6.65 -5.57 -7.35
CA PRO A 358 -6.27 -6.82 -8.00
C PRO A 358 -6.20 -7.98 -7.01
N LEU A 359 -6.68 -9.18 -7.41
CA LEU A 359 -6.57 -10.40 -6.59
C LEU A 359 -5.13 -10.69 -6.10
N PRO A 360 -4.06 -10.48 -6.90
CA PRO A 360 -2.70 -10.65 -6.41
C PRO A 360 -2.36 -9.75 -5.22
N MET A 361 -2.93 -8.55 -5.14
CA MET A 361 -2.75 -7.63 -4.02
C MET A 361 -3.51 -8.13 -2.78
N VAL A 362 -4.71 -8.68 -2.96
CA VAL A 362 -5.44 -9.34 -1.86
C VAL A 362 -4.62 -10.51 -1.30
N CYS A 363 -4.09 -11.34 -2.20
CA CYS A 363 -3.26 -12.49 -1.83
C CYS A 363 -1.96 -12.09 -1.14
N SER A 364 -1.28 -11.02 -1.58
CA SER A 364 -0.05 -10.55 -0.96
C SER A 364 -0.29 -10.06 0.48
N VAL A 365 -1.38 -9.34 0.73
CA VAL A 365 -1.76 -8.87 2.08
C VAL A 365 -2.11 -10.04 3.00
N VAL A 366 -2.77 -11.07 2.47
CA VAL A 366 -3.09 -12.29 3.23
C VAL A 366 -1.82 -13.07 3.59
N MET A 367 -0.90 -13.26 2.64
CA MET A 367 0.38 -13.95 2.91
C MET A 367 1.28 -13.16 3.87
N GLY A 368 1.36 -11.84 3.73
CA GLY A 368 2.17 -10.99 4.60
C GLY A 368 1.72 -11.01 6.07
N ASN A 369 0.43 -11.25 6.33
CA ASN A 369 -0.12 -11.39 7.69
C ASN A 369 -0.16 -12.84 8.19
N GLY A 370 0.17 -13.83 7.36
CA GLY A 370 0.20 -15.25 7.72
C GLY A 370 1.49 -15.71 8.41
N ASN A 371 2.53 -14.88 8.44
CA ASN A 371 3.84 -15.17 9.06
C ASN A 371 3.96 -14.62 10.50
N GLY A 372 2.83 -14.43 11.20
CA GLY A 372 2.78 -13.98 12.59
C GLY A 372 2.87 -15.10 13.61
#